data_AF-A0A7I7JJU3-F1
#
_entry.id   AF-A0A7I7JJU3-F1
#
_cell.length_a   1.000
_cell.length_b   1.000
_cell.length_c   1.000
_cell.angle_alpha   90.00
_cell.angle_beta   90.00
_cell.angle_gamma   90.00
#
_symmetry.space_group_name_H-M   'P 1'
#
loop_
_entity.id
_entity.type
_entity.pdbx_description
1 polymer ?
#
loop_
_entity_poly.entity_id
_entity_poly.type
_entity_poly.pdbx_seq_one_letter_code
_entity_poly.pdbx_strand_id
1 'polypeptide(L)'
;MAGPEVLDQAADLERLWNDLDLEDPGELTVVVEPTRNAWIVVAEWFRRRGTKVVMVPTTQSSDLRKYYSKHTKNDRIDSELLARLPLLHPEGLREYSGQGPADPLRRLTKQRSTMVKRRTAVFARLDALTELLGPAWYEAMNARYGIAALEFLARYADPHVVIRLGQARLSRFLIGRSRGAWREDRAAALILAAKETLALWDTGDGDGMDFAELAADIAHEAEQALFLTGQIKEIDERLANLYADADPDGIVASAPGVGPTISAVIAGRIGDPHRFTSWPRSAPTPAWCLESANPGSAKSSPASLKPATHCCVRCCSRPPTTPARSIPRSQRSTSA
;
A
#
# COMPACT_ATOMS: atom_id res chain seq x y z
N MET A 1 1.84 -8.56 -44.36
CA MET A 1 1.88 -8.91 -42.93
C MET A 1 1.34 -7.72 -42.15
N ALA A 2 0.14 -7.81 -41.58
CA ALA A 2 -0.27 -6.85 -40.56
C ALA A 2 0.49 -7.17 -39.26
N GLY A 3 0.92 -6.14 -38.54
CA GLY A 3 1.41 -6.31 -37.17
C GLY A 3 0.25 -6.64 -36.21
N PRO A 4 0.52 -6.83 -34.91
CA PRO A 4 -0.56 -6.92 -33.93
C PRO A 4 -1.37 -5.61 -33.96
N GLU A 5 -2.62 -5.71 -34.42
CA GLU A 5 -3.53 -4.57 -34.53
C GLU A 5 -4.03 -4.20 -33.13
N VAL A 6 -3.73 -2.98 -32.71
CA VAL A 6 -4.08 -2.50 -31.36
C VAL A 6 -5.52 -2.00 -31.41
N LEU A 7 -6.44 -2.86 -31.00
CA LEU A 7 -7.88 -2.57 -30.94
C LEU A 7 -8.22 -1.68 -29.72
N ASP A 8 -7.70 -0.45 -29.68
CA ASP A 8 -7.99 0.52 -28.62
C ASP A 8 -8.84 1.73 -29.06
N GLN A 9 -9.07 1.91 -30.38
CA GLN A 9 -9.97 2.92 -30.91
C GLN A 9 -11.37 2.38 -31.17
N ALA A 10 -12.39 3.22 -30.95
CA ALA A 10 -13.78 2.85 -31.20
C ALA A 10 -14.03 2.45 -32.66
N ALA A 11 -13.40 3.13 -33.63
CA ALA A 11 -13.52 2.81 -35.05
C ALA A 11 -12.91 1.45 -35.44
N ASP A 12 -11.95 0.93 -34.66
CA ASP A 12 -11.34 -0.38 -34.91
C ASP A 12 -12.22 -1.49 -34.36
N LEU A 13 -12.82 -1.27 -33.18
CA LEU A 13 -13.80 -2.17 -32.58
C LEU A 13 -15.11 -2.24 -33.40
N GLU A 14 -15.61 -1.10 -33.92
CA GLU A 14 -16.76 -1.09 -34.82
C GLU A 14 -16.46 -1.81 -36.14
N ARG A 15 -15.26 -1.64 -36.72
CA ARG A 15 -14.88 -2.39 -37.94
C ARG A 15 -14.84 -3.89 -37.68
N LEU A 16 -14.13 -4.33 -36.64
CA LEU A 16 -14.08 -5.73 -36.23
C LEU A 16 -15.48 -6.31 -35.97
N TRP A 17 -16.38 -5.54 -35.36
CA TRP A 17 -17.75 -5.97 -35.08
C TRP A 17 -18.58 -6.20 -36.33
N ASN A 18 -18.49 -5.30 -37.31
CA ASN A 18 -19.17 -5.47 -38.59
C ASN A 18 -18.54 -6.61 -39.41
N ASP A 19 -17.21 -6.79 -39.34
CA ASP A 19 -16.50 -7.89 -40.00
C ASP A 19 -16.81 -9.29 -39.41
N LEU A 20 -17.35 -9.36 -38.19
CA LEU A 20 -17.79 -10.61 -37.55
C LEU A 20 -19.19 -11.09 -38.00
N ASP A 21 -20.02 -10.21 -38.58
CA ASP A 21 -21.34 -10.50 -39.18
C ASP A 21 -22.24 -11.44 -38.34
N LEU A 22 -22.42 -11.11 -37.06
CA LEU A 22 -23.09 -11.97 -36.08
C LEU A 22 -24.62 -11.78 -36.05
N GLU A 23 -25.38 -12.87 -36.21
CA GLU A 23 -26.83 -12.88 -36.05
C GLU A 23 -27.26 -12.69 -34.58
N ASP A 24 -26.59 -13.36 -33.63
CA ASP A 24 -26.76 -13.16 -32.18
C ASP A 24 -25.40 -12.82 -31.50
N PRO A 25 -25.26 -11.60 -30.94
CA PRO A 25 -24.13 -11.23 -30.09
C PRO A 25 -23.81 -12.21 -28.95
N GLY A 26 -24.80 -12.91 -28.41
CA GLY A 26 -24.65 -13.84 -27.29
C GLY A 26 -23.77 -15.05 -27.59
N GLU A 27 -23.63 -15.43 -28.86
CA GLU A 27 -22.78 -16.54 -29.29
C GLU A 27 -21.27 -16.17 -29.26
N LEU A 28 -20.94 -14.89 -29.34
CA LEU A 28 -19.55 -14.44 -29.27
C LEU A 28 -19.02 -14.49 -27.83
N THR A 29 -18.00 -15.33 -27.61
CA THR A 29 -17.21 -15.34 -26.38
C THR A 29 -15.89 -14.59 -26.58
N VAL A 30 -15.80 -13.39 -26.00
CA VAL A 30 -14.60 -12.54 -26.00
C VAL A 30 -13.69 -12.91 -24.83
N VAL A 31 -12.47 -13.34 -25.12
CA VAL A 31 -11.48 -13.73 -24.11
C VAL A 31 -10.50 -12.59 -23.84
N VAL A 32 -10.38 -12.16 -22.58
CA VAL A 32 -9.46 -11.09 -22.18
C VAL A 32 -8.48 -11.52 -21.08
N GLU A 33 -7.19 -11.31 -21.30
CA GLU A 33 -6.18 -11.36 -20.24
C GLU A 33 -6.01 -9.94 -19.65
N PRO A 34 -6.21 -9.74 -18.33
CA PRO A 34 -6.26 -8.42 -17.72
C PRO A 34 -4.86 -7.79 -17.60
N THR A 35 -4.39 -7.18 -18.69
CA THR A 35 -3.12 -6.45 -18.75
C THR A 35 -3.33 -4.96 -18.48
N ARG A 36 -2.78 -4.47 -17.36
CA ARG A 36 -2.97 -3.09 -16.87
C ARG A 36 -4.47 -2.76 -16.77
N ASN A 37 -4.88 -1.58 -17.23
CA ASN A 37 -6.29 -1.16 -17.27
C ASN A 37 -6.88 -1.17 -18.70
N ALA A 38 -6.07 -1.28 -19.77
CA ALA A 38 -6.55 -1.07 -21.14
C ALA A 38 -7.66 -2.06 -21.55
N TRP A 39 -7.55 -3.32 -21.10
CA TRP A 39 -8.53 -4.38 -21.33
C TRP A 39 -9.96 -4.01 -20.90
N ILE A 40 -10.13 -3.09 -19.93
CA ILE A 40 -11.46 -2.76 -19.40
C ILE A 40 -12.35 -2.04 -20.42
N VAL A 41 -11.73 -1.25 -21.31
CA VAL A 41 -12.45 -0.48 -22.33
C VAL A 41 -13.01 -1.45 -23.37
N VAL A 42 -12.17 -2.37 -23.85
CA VAL A 42 -12.55 -3.42 -24.81
C VAL A 42 -13.60 -4.35 -24.19
N ALA A 43 -13.38 -4.83 -22.95
CA ALA A 43 -14.32 -5.69 -22.24
C ALA A 43 -15.71 -5.05 -22.05
N GLU A 44 -15.78 -3.78 -21.61
CA GLU A 44 -17.05 -3.07 -21.48
C GLU A 44 -17.73 -2.80 -22.84
N TRP A 45 -16.95 -2.51 -23.89
CA TRP A 45 -17.47 -2.22 -25.23
C TRP A 45 -18.21 -3.43 -25.82
N PHE A 46 -17.62 -4.62 -25.68
CA PHE A 46 -18.20 -5.89 -26.11
C PHE A 46 -19.37 -6.32 -25.20
N ARG A 47 -19.18 -6.32 -23.86
CA ARG A 47 -20.22 -6.70 -22.89
C ARG A 47 -21.51 -5.88 -23.05
N ARG A 48 -21.40 -4.60 -23.44
CA ARG A 48 -22.55 -3.70 -23.68
C ARG A 48 -23.32 -3.99 -24.97
N ARG A 49 -22.76 -4.78 -25.88
CA ARG A 49 -23.43 -5.26 -27.11
C ARG A 49 -24.05 -6.66 -26.94
N GLY A 50 -24.02 -7.23 -25.74
CA GLY A 50 -24.65 -8.52 -25.42
C GLY A 50 -23.70 -9.73 -25.46
N THR A 51 -22.43 -9.53 -25.81
CA THR A 51 -21.47 -10.64 -25.89
C THR A 51 -21.04 -11.17 -24.54
N LYS A 52 -20.76 -12.47 -24.47
CA LYS A 52 -20.11 -13.07 -23.31
C LYS A 52 -18.63 -12.66 -23.24
N VAL A 53 -18.21 -12.05 -22.14
CA VAL A 53 -16.79 -11.69 -21.92
C VAL A 53 -16.22 -12.54 -20.78
N VAL A 54 -15.10 -13.23 -21.00
CA VAL A 54 -14.45 -14.08 -20.00
C VAL A 54 -13.04 -13.62 -19.69
N MET A 55 -12.69 -13.55 -18.40
CA MET A 55 -11.36 -13.18 -17.95
C MET A 55 -10.47 -14.41 -17.74
N VAL A 56 -9.26 -14.37 -18.32
CA VAL A 56 -8.21 -15.38 -18.08
C VAL A 56 -7.20 -14.84 -17.07
N PRO A 57 -6.99 -15.50 -15.91
CA PRO A 57 -5.93 -15.14 -14.99
C PRO A 57 -4.54 -15.27 -15.63
N THR A 58 -3.65 -14.31 -15.35
CA THR A 58 -2.28 -14.27 -15.92
C THR A 58 -1.39 -15.46 -15.49
N THR A 59 -1.80 -16.20 -14.46
CA THR A 59 -1.17 -17.47 -14.08
C THR A 59 -1.59 -18.59 -15.01
N GLN A 60 -2.88 -18.70 -15.33
CA GLN A 60 -3.39 -19.72 -16.26
C GLN A 60 -2.82 -19.52 -17.67
N SER A 61 -2.79 -18.27 -18.19
CA SER A 61 -2.14 -17.96 -19.47
C SER A 61 -0.65 -18.34 -19.48
N SER A 62 0.07 -18.05 -18.39
CA SER A 62 1.49 -18.37 -18.24
C SER A 62 1.77 -19.87 -18.22
N ASP A 63 1.00 -20.64 -17.44
CA ASP A 63 1.18 -22.09 -17.32
C ASP A 63 0.79 -22.82 -18.61
N LEU A 64 -0.26 -22.36 -19.27
CA LEU A 64 -0.69 -22.84 -20.59
C LEU A 64 0.37 -22.57 -21.67
N ARG A 65 1.00 -21.38 -21.66
CA ARG A 65 2.15 -21.06 -22.54
C ARG A 65 3.34 -21.98 -22.27
N LYS A 66 3.67 -22.29 -21.01
CA LYS A 66 4.76 -23.24 -20.66
C LYS A 66 4.51 -24.64 -21.22
N TYR A 67 3.25 -25.08 -21.28
CA TYR A 67 2.85 -26.39 -21.81
C TYR A 67 2.97 -26.44 -23.34
N TYR A 68 2.41 -25.46 -24.04
CA TYR A 68 2.31 -25.46 -25.52
C TYR A 68 3.48 -24.80 -26.27
N SER A 69 4.20 -23.85 -25.67
CA SER A 69 5.11 -22.94 -26.39
C SER A 69 6.31 -22.53 -25.51
N LYS A 70 7.13 -23.52 -25.17
CA LYS A 70 8.19 -23.44 -24.15
C LYS A 70 9.29 -22.39 -24.42
N HIS A 71 9.49 -21.96 -25.69
CA HIS A 71 10.65 -21.16 -26.10
C HIS A 71 10.38 -19.96 -27.03
N THR A 72 9.15 -19.72 -27.49
CA THR A 72 8.84 -18.60 -28.41
C THR A 72 7.64 -17.81 -27.91
N LYS A 73 7.88 -16.59 -27.40
CA LYS A 73 6.79 -15.64 -27.15
C LYS A 73 6.38 -15.02 -28.49
N ASN A 74 5.13 -15.21 -28.89
CA ASN A 74 4.55 -14.64 -30.09
C ASN A 74 3.10 -14.28 -29.78
N ASP A 75 2.79 -12.98 -29.78
CA ASP A 75 1.48 -12.50 -29.33
C ASP A 75 0.33 -13.06 -30.18
N ARG A 76 0.56 -13.42 -31.46
CA ARG A 76 -0.42 -14.14 -32.29
C ARG A 76 -0.71 -15.55 -31.77
N ILE A 77 0.34 -16.33 -31.48
CA ILE A 77 0.20 -17.69 -30.94
C ILE A 77 -0.52 -17.60 -29.61
N ASP A 78 -0.13 -16.65 -28.75
CA ASP A 78 -0.75 -16.42 -27.45
C ASP A 78 -2.25 -16.08 -27.57
N SER A 79 -2.65 -15.22 -28.51
CA SER A 79 -4.06 -14.90 -28.78
C SER A 79 -4.86 -16.11 -29.27
N GLU A 80 -4.33 -16.87 -30.24
CA GLU A 80 -4.98 -18.11 -30.74
C GLU A 80 -5.14 -19.16 -29.64
N LEU A 81 -4.23 -19.18 -28.65
CA LEU A 81 -4.24 -20.10 -27.53
C LEU A 81 -5.21 -19.68 -26.42
N LEU A 82 -5.23 -18.39 -26.08
CA LEU A 82 -6.20 -17.81 -25.15
C LEU A 82 -7.64 -17.99 -25.66
N ALA A 83 -7.89 -17.77 -26.95
CA ALA A 83 -9.20 -17.96 -27.57
C ALA A 83 -9.76 -19.39 -27.43
N ARG A 84 -8.90 -20.41 -27.32
CA ARG A 84 -9.30 -21.81 -27.12
C ARG A 84 -9.54 -22.19 -25.66
N LEU A 85 -9.08 -21.38 -24.70
CA LEU A 85 -9.15 -21.73 -23.29
C LEU A 85 -10.58 -21.93 -22.74
N PRO A 86 -11.63 -21.19 -23.18
CA PRO A 86 -13.02 -21.49 -22.80
C PRO A 86 -13.49 -22.87 -23.26
N LEU A 87 -12.96 -23.40 -24.36
CA LEU A 87 -13.30 -24.74 -24.88
C LEU A 87 -12.56 -25.84 -24.10
N LEU A 88 -11.34 -25.56 -23.64
CA LEU A 88 -10.51 -26.51 -22.89
C LEU A 88 -10.86 -26.58 -21.41
N HIS A 89 -11.38 -25.50 -20.82
CA HIS A 89 -11.64 -25.42 -19.38
C HIS A 89 -12.84 -24.50 -19.05
N PRO A 90 -14.06 -24.80 -19.53
CA PRO A 90 -15.23 -23.92 -19.41
C PRO A 90 -15.56 -23.54 -17.96
N GLU A 91 -15.49 -24.49 -17.02
CA GLU A 91 -15.86 -24.30 -15.60
C GLU A 91 -14.85 -23.51 -14.76
N GLY A 92 -13.67 -23.19 -15.30
CA GLY A 92 -12.59 -22.50 -14.57
C GLY A 92 -12.24 -21.11 -15.08
N LEU A 93 -12.86 -20.69 -16.19
CA LEU A 93 -12.90 -19.29 -16.57
C LEU A 93 -14.15 -18.66 -15.97
N ARG A 94 -14.03 -17.37 -15.63
CA ARG A 94 -15.15 -16.61 -15.06
C ARG A 94 -15.60 -15.56 -16.04
N GLU A 95 -16.90 -15.46 -16.20
CA GLU A 95 -17.51 -14.35 -16.90
C GLU A 95 -17.19 -13.04 -16.18
N TYR A 96 -16.97 -11.99 -16.97
CA TYR A 96 -16.63 -10.67 -16.50
C TYR A 96 -17.90 -9.92 -16.07
N SER A 97 -18.09 -9.79 -14.75
CA SER A 97 -19.16 -8.99 -14.15
C SER A 97 -18.69 -7.64 -13.59
N GLY A 98 -19.59 -6.66 -13.57
CA GLY A 98 -19.37 -5.32 -13.02
C GLY A 98 -18.49 -4.43 -13.91
N GLN A 99 -17.75 -3.49 -13.29
CA GLN A 99 -16.88 -2.52 -13.99
C GLN A 99 -15.38 -2.75 -13.78
N GLY A 100 -14.98 -3.91 -13.22
CA GLY A 100 -13.55 -4.28 -13.05
C GLY A 100 -12.72 -3.21 -12.30
N PRO A 101 -11.59 -2.71 -12.85
CA PRO A 101 -10.83 -1.57 -12.31
C PRO A 101 -11.42 -0.19 -12.61
N ALA A 102 -12.46 -0.10 -13.46
CA ALA A 102 -13.21 1.13 -13.72
C ALA A 102 -14.36 1.35 -12.71
N ASP A 103 -14.59 0.43 -11.78
CA ASP A 103 -15.50 0.60 -10.65
C ASP A 103 -15.01 1.73 -9.70
N PRO A 104 -15.88 2.70 -9.33
CA PRO A 104 -15.46 3.85 -8.51
C PRO A 104 -15.02 3.48 -7.09
N LEU A 105 -15.68 2.50 -6.46
CA LEU A 105 -15.37 2.05 -5.09
C LEU A 105 -13.98 1.40 -5.02
N ARG A 106 -13.65 0.57 -6.03
CA ARG A 106 -12.33 -0.04 -6.25
C ARG A 106 -11.25 0.99 -6.50
N ARG A 107 -11.50 1.98 -7.38
CA ARG A 107 -10.54 3.06 -7.64
C ARG A 107 -10.21 3.83 -6.36
N LEU A 108 -11.22 4.29 -5.61
CA LEU A 108 -10.98 5.02 -4.36
C LEU A 108 -10.32 4.14 -3.30
N THR A 109 -10.71 2.86 -3.18
CA THR A 109 -10.05 1.91 -2.26
C THR A 109 -8.56 1.73 -2.58
N LYS A 110 -8.19 1.66 -3.87
CA LYS A 110 -6.80 1.59 -4.32
C LYS A 110 -6.05 2.91 -4.11
N GLN A 111 -6.70 4.05 -4.35
CA GLN A 111 -6.15 5.39 -4.13
C GLN A 111 -5.84 5.61 -2.65
N ARG A 112 -6.82 5.37 -1.77
CA ARG A 112 -6.69 5.40 -0.30
C ARG A 112 -5.50 4.57 0.16
N SER A 113 -5.44 3.30 -0.26
CA SER A 113 -4.35 2.40 0.11
C SER A 113 -2.98 2.87 -0.38
N THR A 114 -2.92 3.63 -1.47
CA THR A 114 -1.68 4.21 -2.00
C THR A 114 -1.27 5.47 -1.23
N MET A 115 -2.21 6.36 -0.91
CA MET A 115 -1.95 7.55 -0.10
C MET A 115 -1.55 7.22 1.33
N VAL A 116 -2.19 6.23 1.96
CA VAL A 116 -1.78 5.74 3.30
C VAL A 116 -0.33 5.26 3.28
N LYS A 117 0.09 4.48 2.26
CA LYS A 117 1.49 4.04 2.12
C LYS A 117 2.46 5.21 1.96
N ARG A 118 2.11 6.23 1.16
CA ARG A 118 2.91 7.45 1.01
C ARG A 118 3.07 8.18 2.34
N ARG A 119 1.97 8.38 3.09
CA ARG A 119 2.02 9.04 4.40
C ARG A 119 2.87 8.26 5.40
N THR A 120 2.80 6.92 5.40
CA THR A 120 3.67 6.10 6.25
C THR A 120 5.16 6.26 5.90
N ALA A 121 5.50 6.41 4.62
CA ALA A 121 6.88 6.70 4.21
C ALA A 121 7.34 8.10 4.66
N VAL A 122 6.48 9.12 4.53
CA VAL A 122 6.74 10.48 5.05
C VAL A 122 6.93 10.47 6.58
N PHE A 123 6.10 9.74 7.33
CA PHE A 123 6.28 9.59 8.78
C PHE A 123 7.63 8.95 9.14
N ALA A 124 8.03 7.88 8.44
CA ALA A 124 9.34 7.27 8.67
C ALA A 124 10.52 8.20 8.33
N ARG A 125 10.33 9.16 7.40
CA ARG A 125 11.32 10.21 7.12
C ARG A 125 11.32 11.31 8.18
N LEU A 126 10.16 11.70 8.70
CA LEU A 126 10.07 12.60 9.86
C LEU A 126 10.73 11.99 11.11
N ASP A 127 10.55 10.69 11.36
CA ASP A 127 11.24 9.99 12.43
C ASP A 127 12.77 10.11 12.26
N ALA A 128 13.30 9.74 11.09
CA ALA A 128 14.74 9.81 10.81
C ALA A 128 15.33 11.25 10.88
N LEU A 129 14.57 12.28 10.48
CA LEU A 129 15.02 13.68 10.58
C LEU A 129 14.93 14.21 12.02
N THR A 130 13.90 13.83 12.78
CA THR A 130 13.74 14.27 14.18
C THR A 130 14.66 13.52 15.14
N GLU A 131 15.13 12.32 14.79
CA GLU A 131 16.21 11.62 15.50
C GLU A 131 17.52 12.46 15.53
N LEU A 132 17.79 13.30 14.52
CA LEU A 132 18.96 14.19 14.50
C LEU A 132 18.89 15.32 15.55
N LEU A 133 17.66 15.72 15.93
CA LEU A 133 17.42 16.64 17.04
C LEU A 133 17.60 15.96 18.42
N GLY A 134 17.70 14.63 18.47
CA GLY A 134 17.97 13.87 19.67
C GLY A 134 16.74 13.23 20.34
N PRO A 135 16.96 12.26 21.25
CA PRO A 135 15.93 11.31 21.68
C PRO A 135 14.76 11.93 22.44
N ALA A 136 14.96 13.07 23.12
CA ALA A 136 13.92 13.76 23.87
C ALA A 136 12.74 14.23 22.99
N TRP A 137 12.97 14.46 21.70
CA TRP A 137 11.93 14.88 20.76
C TRP A 137 10.87 13.80 20.54
N TYR A 138 11.21 12.52 20.62
CA TYR A 138 10.26 11.42 20.43
C TYR A 138 9.14 11.43 21.49
N GLU A 139 9.53 11.55 22.76
CA GLU A 139 8.61 11.66 23.91
C GLU A 139 7.86 13.00 23.91
N ALA A 140 8.56 14.10 23.58
CA ALA A 140 7.95 15.43 23.48
C ALA A 140 6.89 15.51 22.36
N MET A 141 7.01 14.71 21.29
CA MET A 141 6.02 14.61 20.21
C MET A 141 4.95 13.53 20.43
N ASN A 142 5.01 12.78 21.54
CA ASN A 142 4.05 11.74 21.90
C ASN A 142 3.96 10.58 20.87
N ALA A 143 5.09 10.19 20.27
CA ALA A 143 5.27 9.02 19.39
C ALA A 143 4.32 8.86 18.17
N ARG A 144 3.43 9.83 17.91
CA ARG A 144 2.41 9.77 16.85
C ARG A 144 2.13 11.16 16.32
N TYR A 145 2.44 11.37 15.04
CA TYR A 145 2.17 12.60 14.31
C TYR A 145 0.66 12.90 14.19
N GLY A 146 0.10 13.55 15.20
CA GLY A 146 -1.18 14.24 15.13
C GLY A 146 -1.05 15.58 14.37
N ILE A 147 -2.18 16.15 13.97
CA ILE A 147 -2.22 17.44 13.24
C ILE A 147 -1.44 18.54 13.98
N ALA A 148 -1.56 18.63 15.31
CA ALA A 148 -0.82 19.60 16.11
C ALA A 148 0.70 19.42 16.09
N ALA A 149 1.17 18.16 16.07
CA ALA A 149 2.60 17.83 15.99
C ALA A 149 3.16 18.21 14.62
N LEU A 150 2.45 17.87 13.55
CA LEU A 150 2.83 18.23 12.18
C LEU A 150 2.79 19.75 11.96
N GLU A 151 1.75 20.43 12.44
CA GLU A 151 1.66 21.91 12.37
C GLU A 151 2.75 22.64 13.20
N PHE A 152 3.30 21.98 14.21
CA PHE A 152 4.44 22.46 14.98
C PHE A 152 5.75 22.26 14.20
N LEU A 153 6.02 21.04 13.73
CA LEU A 153 7.21 20.70 12.95
C LEU A 153 7.31 21.53 11.65
N ALA A 154 6.18 21.78 10.97
CA ALA A 154 6.10 22.63 9.79
C ALA A 154 6.48 24.11 10.01
N ARG A 155 6.72 24.56 11.25
CA ARG A 155 6.98 25.98 11.56
C ARG A 155 8.10 26.23 12.58
N TYR A 156 8.39 25.26 13.45
CA TYR A 156 9.19 25.47 14.65
C TYR A 156 10.11 24.28 14.96
N ALA A 157 10.59 23.56 13.95
CA ALA A 157 11.52 22.43 14.17
C ALA A 157 12.94 22.86 14.62
N ASP A 158 13.35 24.12 14.37
CA ASP A 158 14.63 24.68 14.82
C ASP A 158 14.63 24.87 16.36
N PRO A 159 15.53 24.21 17.11
CA PRO A 159 15.65 24.35 18.57
C PRO A 159 15.84 25.80 19.06
N HIS A 160 16.61 26.63 18.33
CA HIS A 160 16.79 28.03 18.69
C HIS A 160 15.49 28.82 18.55
N VAL A 161 14.67 28.51 17.53
CA VAL A 161 13.34 29.11 17.34
C VAL A 161 12.37 28.64 18.43
N VAL A 162 12.36 27.36 18.81
CA VAL A 162 11.54 26.83 19.93
C VAL A 162 11.82 27.58 21.22
N ILE A 163 13.10 27.70 21.59
CA ILE A 163 13.52 28.41 22.82
C ILE A 163 13.16 29.89 22.74
N ARG A 164 13.40 30.55 21.60
CA ARG A 164 13.07 31.97 21.37
C ARG A 164 11.56 32.24 21.39
N LEU A 165 10.75 31.30 20.92
CA LEU A 165 9.29 31.39 20.97
C LEU A 165 8.82 31.42 22.44
N GLY A 166 9.39 30.54 23.27
CA GLY A 166 9.15 30.53 24.72
C GLY A 166 7.79 29.95 25.10
N GLN A 167 7.71 29.44 26.35
CA GLN A 167 6.65 28.53 26.78
C GLN A 167 5.24 29.11 26.58
N ALA A 168 4.98 30.34 27.02
CA ALA A 168 3.63 30.93 26.94
C ALA A 168 3.08 31.06 25.50
N ARG A 169 3.93 31.34 24.50
CA ARG A 169 3.50 31.39 23.09
C ARG A 169 3.33 29.99 22.52
N LEU A 170 4.26 29.08 22.85
CA LEU A 170 4.18 27.68 22.41
C LEU A 170 2.94 26.97 22.98
N SER A 171 2.64 27.09 24.28
CA SER A 171 1.42 26.53 24.90
C SER A 171 0.16 27.02 24.19
N ARG A 172 0.03 28.33 23.95
CA ARG A 172 -1.14 28.91 23.26
C ARG A 172 -1.31 28.35 21.85
N PHE A 173 -0.20 28.20 21.11
CA PHE A 173 -0.21 27.58 19.79
C PHE A 173 -0.66 26.11 19.85
N LEU A 174 -0.05 25.31 20.73
CA LEU A 174 -0.35 23.88 20.87
C LEU A 174 -1.77 23.62 21.34
N ILE A 175 -2.29 24.37 22.32
CA ILE A 175 -3.67 24.27 22.80
C ILE A 175 -4.66 24.50 21.64
N GLY A 176 -4.42 25.54 20.83
CA GLY A 176 -5.26 25.84 19.67
C GLY A 176 -5.26 24.74 18.60
N ARG A 177 -4.09 24.15 18.28
CA ARG A 177 -3.98 23.11 17.23
C ARG A 177 -4.36 21.71 17.70
N SER A 178 -4.17 21.40 18.98
CA SER A 178 -4.48 20.09 19.58
C SER A 178 -5.90 19.99 20.16
N ARG A 179 -6.71 21.05 20.07
CA ARG A 179 -8.00 21.18 20.77
C ARG A 179 -7.86 20.96 22.28
N GLY A 180 -6.77 21.47 22.86
CA GLY A 180 -6.46 21.38 24.29
C GLY A 180 -5.94 20.03 24.80
N ALA A 181 -5.56 19.11 23.90
CA ALA A 181 -4.90 17.86 24.27
C ALA A 181 -3.41 18.03 24.62
N TRP A 182 -2.74 19.04 24.06
CA TRP A 182 -1.38 19.47 24.41
C TRP A 182 -1.44 20.84 25.09
N ARG A 183 -0.69 21.01 26.18
CA ARG A 183 -0.79 22.14 27.11
C ARG A 183 0.60 22.63 27.54
N GLU A 184 0.66 23.35 28.65
CA GLU A 184 1.87 23.94 29.22
C GLU A 184 2.98 22.92 29.53
N ASP A 185 2.59 21.69 29.88
CA ASP A 185 3.45 20.53 30.09
C ASP A 185 4.21 20.15 28.82
N ARG A 186 3.50 20.02 27.70
CA ARG A 186 4.09 19.61 26.42
C ARG A 186 4.91 20.72 25.78
N ALA A 187 4.52 21.98 25.99
CA ALA A 187 5.35 23.14 25.64
C ALA A 187 6.66 23.17 26.44
N ALA A 188 6.63 22.84 27.74
CA ALA A 188 7.84 22.73 28.55
C ALA A 188 8.75 21.59 28.06
N ALA A 189 8.18 20.41 27.76
CA ALA A 189 8.91 19.26 27.24
C ALA A 189 9.63 19.56 25.92
N LEU A 190 8.97 20.25 24.98
CA LEU A 190 9.57 20.65 23.70
C LEU A 190 10.71 21.68 23.88
N ILE A 191 10.56 22.64 24.82
CA ILE A 191 11.63 23.60 25.14
C ILE A 191 12.81 22.92 25.84
N LEU A 192 12.56 21.91 26.68
CA LEU A 192 13.61 21.10 27.29
C LEU A 192 14.35 20.28 26.23
N ALA A 193 13.63 19.55 25.37
CA ALA A 193 14.20 18.80 24.26
C ALA A 193 15.05 19.68 23.34
N ALA A 194 14.57 20.89 22.99
CA ALA A 194 15.34 21.85 22.21
C ALA A 194 16.64 22.30 22.91
N LYS A 195 16.64 22.50 24.23
CA LYS A 195 17.86 22.83 24.99
C LYS A 195 18.83 21.66 25.03
N GLU A 196 18.33 20.44 25.18
CA GLU A 196 19.13 19.21 25.14
C GLU A 196 19.75 19.00 23.75
N THR A 197 19.03 19.27 22.66
CA THR A 197 19.58 19.26 21.29
C THR A 197 20.80 20.17 21.19
N LEU A 198 20.67 21.43 21.63
CA LEU A 198 21.78 22.39 21.56
C LEU A 198 22.95 21.97 22.45
N ALA A 199 22.70 21.43 23.65
CA ALA A 199 23.76 20.94 24.54
C ALA A 199 24.48 19.68 24.02
N LEU A 200 23.83 18.85 23.19
CA LEU A 200 24.43 17.68 22.55
C LEU A 200 25.30 18.03 21.34
N TRP A 201 24.98 19.13 20.65
CA TRP A 201 25.67 19.60 19.45
C TRP A 201 26.60 20.80 19.69
N ASP A 202 26.71 21.31 20.92
CA ASP A 202 27.65 22.39 21.28
C ASP A 202 29.09 21.85 21.37
N THR A 203 29.83 21.99 20.28
CA THR A 203 31.25 21.63 20.18
C THR A 203 32.18 22.77 20.62
N GLY A 204 31.67 23.98 20.86
CA GLY A 204 32.43 25.16 21.25
C GLY A 204 33.34 25.78 20.16
N ASP A 205 33.54 25.10 19.03
CA ASP A 205 34.39 25.51 17.90
C ASP A 205 33.60 25.93 16.64
N GLY A 206 32.28 25.74 16.65
CA GLY A 206 31.37 26.11 15.55
C GLY A 206 31.12 25.01 14.51
N ASP A 207 31.67 23.80 14.69
CA ASP A 207 31.38 22.61 13.85
C ASP A 207 30.03 21.96 14.22
N GLY A 208 29.00 22.80 14.38
CA GLY A 208 27.64 22.40 14.74
C GLY A 208 26.74 22.13 13.54
N MET A 209 25.64 21.42 13.78
CA MET A 209 24.60 21.18 12.77
C MET A 209 23.86 22.47 12.38
N ASP A 210 23.59 22.66 11.09
CA ASP A 210 22.67 23.71 10.63
C ASP A 210 21.22 23.31 10.93
N PHE A 211 20.73 23.79 12.08
CA PHE A 211 19.35 23.56 12.51
C PHE A 211 18.30 24.29 11.67
N ALA A 212 18.67 25.32 10.90
CA ALA A 212 17.72 26.04 10.05
C ALA A 212 17.43 25.22 8.78
N GLU A 213 18.46 24.67 8.15
CA GLU A 213 18.32 23.75 7.01
C GLU A 213 17.63 22.44 7.42
N LEU A 214 17.99 21.84 8.57
CA LEU A 214 17.28 20.66 9.09
C LEU A 214 15.80 20.96 9.38
N ALA A 215 15.49 22.15 9.91
CA ALA A 215 14.11 22.56 10.15
C ALA A 215 13.32 22.76 8.85
N ALA A 216 13.95 23.21 7.77
CA ALA A 216 13.34 23.32 6.44
C ALA A 216 13.01 21.92 5.85
N ASP A 217 13.94 20.97 5.95
CA ASP A 217 13.73 19.57 5.56
C ASP A 217 12.57 18.92 6.33
N ILE A 218 12.56 19.09 7.65
CA ILE A 218 11.47 18.61 8.53
C ILE A 218 10.15 19.27 8.15
N ALA A 219 10.14 20.57 7.86
CA ALA A 219 8.92 21.28 7.50
C ALA A 219 8.33 20.77 6.19
N HIS A 220 9.15 20.51 5.18
CA HIS A 220 8.70 19.97 3.90
C HIS A 220 8.01 18.59 4.03
N GLU A 221 8.54 17.71 4.86
CA GLU A 221 7.92 16.40 5.15
C GLU A 221 6.65 16.56 6.03
N ALA A 222 6.64 17.50 6.98
CA ALA A 222 5.46 17.77 7.81
C ALA A 222 4.28 18.34 7.00
N GLU A 223 4.54 19.21 6.03
CA GLU A 223 3.54 19.72 5.09
C GLU A 223 2.98 18.63 4.18
N GLN A 224 3.83 17.76 3.62
CA GLN A 224 3.39 16.58 2.87
C GLN A 224 2.51 15.66 3.71
N ALA A 225 2.86 15.42 4.98
CA ALA A 225 2.08 14.62 5.91
C ALA A 225 0.70 15.23 6.23
N LEU A 226 0.62 16.56 6.38
CA LEU A 226 -0.65 17.29 6.55
C LEU A 226 -1.53 17.15 5.31
N PHE A 227 -0.98 17.42 4.12
CA PHE A 227 -1.68 17.32 2.84
C PHE A 227 -2.24 15.90 2.61
N LEU A 228 -1.40 14.87 2.78
CA LEU A 228 -1.82 13.47 2.64
C LEU A 228 -2.88 13.08 3.67
N THR A 229 -2.84 13.63 4.89
CA THR A 229 -3.84 13.35 5.92
C THR A 229 -5.20 13.98 5.59
N GLY A 230 -5.22 15.19 5.02
CA GLY A 230 -6.44 15.82 4.49
C GLY A 230 -7.05 15.01 3.35
N GLN A 231 -6.24 14.70 2.32
CA GLN A 231 -6.66 13.92 1.15
C GLN A 231 -7.18 12.52 1.51
N ILE A 232 -6.59 11.84 2.51
CA ILE A 232 -7.12 10.56 2.99
C ILE A 232 -8.51 10.74 3.62
N LYS A 233 -8.74 11.81 4.39
CA LYS A 233 -10.05 12.08 5.00
C LYS A 233 -11.14 12.35 3.93
N GLU A 234 -10.82 13.14 2.91
CA GLU A 234 -11.72 13.41 1.78
C GLU A 234 -12.08 12.12 1.01
N ILE A 235 -11.12 11.21 0.84
CA ILE A 235 -11.38 9.89 0.23
C ILE A 235 -12.21 9.00 1.15
N ASP A 236 -12.00 9.05 2.46
CA ASP A 236 -12.72 8.23 3.44
C ASP A 236 -14.21 8.60 3.51
N GLU A 237 -14.52 9.89 3.36
CA GLU A 237 -15.89 10.41 3.21
C GLU A 237 -16.53 9.95 1.89
N ARG A 238 -15.80 10.07 0.76
CA ARG A 238 -16.29 9.60 -0.54
C ARG A 238 -16.48 8.08 -0.61
N LEU A 239 -15.64 7.32 0.09
CA LEU A 239 -15.77 5.86 0.23
C LEU A 239 -17.00 5.46 1.02
N ALA A 240 -17.33 6.18 2.10
CA ALA A 240 -18.54 5.92 2.88
C ALA A 240 -19.81 6.11 2.03
N ASN A 241 -19.86 7.17 1.22
CA ASN A 241 -21.00 7.44 0.32
C ASN A 241 -21.16 6.33 -0.74
N LEU A 242 -20.08 5.99 -1.47
CA LEU A 242 -20.13 4.92 -2.48
C LEU A 242 -20.45 3.53 -1.89
N TYR A 243 -20.13 3.30 -0.61
CA TYR A 243 -20.48 2.06 0.06
C TYR A 243 -21.97 1.98 0.43
N ALA A 244 -22.60 3.10 0.80
CA ALA A 244 -24.04 3.15 1.04
C ALA A 244 -24.85 2.82 -0.23
N ASP A 245 -24.37 3.23 -1.41
CA ASP A 245 -24.97 2.87 -2.70
C ASP A 245 -24.73 1.38 -3.07
N ALA A 246 -23.59 0.81 -2.66
CA ALA A 246 -23.15 -0.53 -3.05
C ALA A 246 -23.63 -1.67 -2.14
N ASP A 247 -23.97 -1.36 -0.88
CA ASP A 247 -24.51 -2.29 0.13
C ASP A 247 -25.57 -1.56 0.98
N PRO A 248 -26.77 -1.28 0.42
CA PRO A 248 -27.81 -0.50 1.11
C PRO A 248 -28.32 -1.15 2.40
N ASP A 249 -28.26 -2.48 2.47
CA ASP A 249 -28.62 -3.27 3.65
C ASP A 249 -27.50 -3.26 4.73
N GLY A 250 -26.33 -2.70 4.42
CA GLY A 250 -25.22 -2.52 5.36
C GLY A 250 -24.59 -3.84 5.85
N ILE A 251 -24.69 -4.91 5.06
CA ILE A 251 -24.33 -6.28 5.48
C ILE A 251 -22.85 -6.34 5.93
N VAL A 252 -21.94 -5.69 5.20
CA VAL A 252 -20.51 -5.67 5.57
C VAL A 252 -20.25 -4.81 6.82
N ALA A 253 -21.01 -3.73 7.02
CA ALA A 253 -20.93 -2.87 8.20
C ALA A 253 -21.60 -3.45 9.46
N SER A 254 -22.41 -4.51 9.33
CA SER A 254 -22.99 -5.21 10.49
C SER A 254 -21.97 -5.97 11.34
N ALA A 255 -20.74 -6.17 10.83
CA ALA A 255 -19.65 -6.81 11.56
C ALA A 255 -19.06 -5.89 12.65
N PRO A 256 -18.83 -6.39 13.89
CA PRO A 256 -18.35 -5.57 14.99
C PRO A 256 -16.97 -4.96 14.68
N GLY A 257 -16.86 -3.64 14.87
CA GLY A 257 -15.64 -2.87 14.59
C GLY A 257 -15.45 -2.46 13.12
N VAL A 258 -16.35 -2.83 12.21
CA VAL A 258 -16.25 -2.52 10.77
C VAL A 258 -17.12 -1.31 10.42
N GLY A 259 -16.57 -0.10 10.62
CA GLY A 259 -17.24 1.15 10.22
C GLY A 259 -17.28 1.36 8.69
N PRO A 260 -18.12 2.27 8.16
CA PRO A 260 -18.40 2.43 6.73
C PRO A 260 -17.17 2.51 5.81
N THR A 261 -16.11 3.21 6.23
CA THR A 261 -14.86 3.31 5.46
C THR A 261 -14.11 1.96 5.37
N ILE A 262 -14.20 1.12 6.40
CA ILE A 262 -13.60 -0.22 6.38
C ILE A 262 -14.47 -1.15 5.52
N SER A 263 -15.80 -1.07 5.66
CA SER A 263 -16.75 -1.80 4.82
C SER A 263 -16.57 -1.46 3.34
N ALA A 264 -16.40 -0.18 2.99
CA ALA A 264 -16.10 0.29 1.65
C ALA A 264 -14.81 -0.34 1.07
N VAL A 265 -13.75 -0.44 1.88
CA VAL A 265 -12.48 -1.06 1.49
C VAL A 265 -12.61 -2.58 1.31
N ILE A 266 -13.42 -3.24 2.15
CA ILE A 266 -13.73 -4.67 2.05
C ILE A 266 -14.56 -4.94 0.78
N ALA A 267 -15.70 -4.26 0.63
CA ALA A 267 -16.59 -4.36 -0.51
C ALA A 267 -15.86 -4.06 -1.83
N GLY A 268 -15.05 -2.99 -1.90
CA GLY A 268 -14.24 -2.71 -3.08
C GLY A 268 -13.27 -3.85 -3.44
N ARG A 269 -12.59 -4.46 -2.47
CA ARG A 269 -11.65 -5.57 -2.73
C ARG A 269 -12.35 -6.89 -3.06
N ILE A 270 -13.51 -7.14 -2.49
CA ILE A 270 -14.36 -8.28 -2.82
C ILE A 270 -14.94 -8.09 -4.23
N GLY A 271 -15.58 -6.95 -4.50
CA GLY A 271 -16.46 -6.77 -5.66
C GLY A 271 -17.70 -7.63 -5.52
N ASP A 272 -18.09 -8.29 -6.61
CA ASP A 272 -19.20 -9.26 -6.63
C ASP A 272 -19.02 -10.39 -5.58
N PRO A 273 -19.88 -10.48 -4.55
CA PRO A 273 -19.81 -11.54 -3.55
C PRO A 273 -20.23 -12.91 -4.09
N HIS A 274 -21.07 -12.98 -5.13
CA HIS A 274 -21.57 -14.24 -5.69
C HIS A 274 -20.50 -15.02 -6.46
N ARG A 275 -19.34 -14.40 -6.72
CA ARG A 275 -18.14 -15.09 -7.25
C ARG A 275 -17.57 -16.17 -6.32
N PHE A 276 -18.07 -16.29 -5.09
CA PHE A 276 -17.69 -17.32 -4.12
C PHE A 276 -18.81 -18.36 -4.01
N THR A 277 -18.56 -19.58 -4.51
CA THR A 277 -19.51 -20.70 -4.53
C THR A 277 -19.92 -21.18 -3.15
N SER A 278 -19.12 -20.91 -2.12
CA SER A 278 -19.53 -20.98 -0.73
C SER A 278 -18.90 -19.86 0.10
N TRP A 279 -19.75 -19.10 0.77
CA TRP A 279 -19.37 -18.52 2.06
C TRP A 279 -19.44 -19.65 3.09
N PRO A 280 -18.51 -19.76 4.06
CA PRO A 280 -18.66 -20.67 5.20
C PRO A 280 -19.81 -20.19 6.10
N ARG A 281 -21.05 -20.49 5.67
CA ARG A 281 -22.27 -20.34 6.45
C ARG A 281 -22.25 -21.42 7.53
N SER A 282 -22.56 -21.04 8.78
CA SER A 282 -22.50 -21.88 9.98
C SER A 282 -21.12 -22.43 10.39
N ALA A 283 -20.39 -21.62 11.17
CA ALA A 283 -19.83 -22.09 12.43
C ALA A 283 -19.99 -20.95 13.46
N PRO A 284 -20.55 -21.19 14.67
CA PRO A 284 -20.43 -20.24 15.76
C PRO A 284 -19.01 -20.31 16.31
N THR A 285 -18.07 -19.61 15.67
CA THR A 285 -16.69 -19.53 16.15
C THR A 285 -16.65 -18.72 17.44
N PRO A 286 -16.18 -19.30 18.56
CA PRO A 286 -15.95 -18.53 19.78
C PRO A 286 -14.79 -17.58 19.51
N ALA A 287 -15.00 -16.30 19.84
CA ALA A 287 -14.10 -15.20 19.53
C ALA A 287 -13.74 -15.06 18.04
N TRP A 288 -14.26 -13.99 17.45
CA TRP A 288 -13.42 -13.17 16.58
C TRP A 288 -12.24 -12.67 17.42
N CYS A 289 -11.20 -13.50 17.59
CA CYS A 289 -9.89 -12.96 17.89
C CYS A 289 -9.47 -12.16 16.66
N LEU A 290 -9.85 -10.88 16.67
CA LEU A 290 -8.91 -9.84 16.29
C LEU A 290 -7.68 -10.05 17.17
N GLU A 291 -6.80 -10.95 16.74
CA GLU A 291 -5.39 -10.88 17.04
C GLU A 291 -5.03 -9.43 16.72
N SER A 292 -4.81 -8.64 17.77
CA SER A 292 -4.46 -7.25 17.62
C SER A 292 -3.18 -7.25 16.79
N ALA A 293 -3.30 -6.87 15.52
CA ALA A 293 -2.20 -6.83 14.59
C ALA A 293 -1.25 -5.72 15.03
N ASN A 294 -0.44 -6.04 16.04
CA ASN A 294 0.68 -5.26 16.50
C ASN A 294 1.54 -5.02 15.25
N PRO A 295 1.80 -3.76 14.84
CA PRO A 295 2.49 -3.46 13.59
C PRO A 295 3.98 -3.80 13.75
N GLY A 296 4.30 -5.10 13.73
CA GLY A 296 5.58 -5.62 14.22
C GLY A 296 5.82 -7.11 13.96
N SER A 297 5.29 -7.69 12.87
CA SER A 297 5.61 -9.08 12.48
C SER A 297 5.61 -9.37 10.97
N ALA A 298 5.71 -8.34 10.12
CA ALA A 298 6.09 -8.54 8.72
C ALA A 298 7.61 -8.77 8.65
N LYS A 299 8.06 -10.02 8.46
CA LYS A 299 9.47 -10.37 8.25
C LYS A 299 9.96 -9.92 6.86
N SER A 300 10.19 -8.63 6.71
CA SER A 300 11.39 -8.15 6.03
C SER A 300 12.54 -8.14 7.03
N SER A 301 13.76 -8.47 6.62
CA SER A 301 14.96 -8.21 7.44
C SER A 301 15.56 -6.84 7.09
N PRO A 302 15.34 -5.79 7.89
CA PRO A 302 16.35 -4.75 8.07
C PRO A 302 17.42 -5.26 9.04
N ALA A 303 18.64 -4.72 8.94
CA ALA A 303 19.67 -4.94 9.95
C ALA A 303 19.22 -4.31 11.28
N SER A 304 19.30 -5.06 12.38
CA SER A 304 19.03 -4.49 13.70
C SER A 304 20.22 -3.64 14.17
N LEU A 305 19.99 -2.34 14.33
CA LEU A 305 20.86 -1.50 15.13
C LEU A 305 20.81 -1.97 16.59
N LYS A 306 21.98 -2.32 17.12
CA LYS A 306 22.16 -2.66 18.53
C LYS A 306 22.27 -1.34 19.33
N PRO A 307 21.86 -1.31 20.62
CA PRO A 307 22.10 -0.14 21.47
C PRO A 307 23.60 0.18 21.54
N ALA A 308 23.92 1.47 21.65
CA ALA A 308 25.29 1.97 21.59
C ALA A 308 26.16 1.45 22.75
N THR A 309 26.98 0.44 22.47
CA THR A 309 28.04 0.01 23.38
C THR A 309 29.12 1.09 23.45
N HIS A 310 29.61 1.40 24.65
CA HIS A 310 30.63 2.43 24.87
C HIS A 310 31.90 2.21 24.02
N CYS A 311 32.51 3.31 23.62
CA CYS A 311 33.79 3.33 22.91
C CYS A 311 34.88 2.63 23.72
N CYS A 312 35.52 1.61 23.17
CA CYS A 312 36.70 0.99 23.78
C CYS A 312 37.67 0.48 22.70
N VAL A 313 38.85 1.11 22.65
CA VAL A 313 39.96 0.76 21.77
C VAL A 313 40.66 -0.51 22.28
N ARG A 314 40.86 -1.54 21.43
CA ARG A 314 42.02 -2.44 21.58
C ARG A 314 42.36 -3.29 20.34
N CYS A 315 43.64 -3.65 20.29
CA CYS A 315 44.37 -4.17 19.13
C CYS A 315 43.98 -5.58 18.66
N CYS A 316 44.27 -5.82 17.38
CA CYS A 316 44.25 -7.14 16.73
C CYS A 316 45.27 -8.12 17.32
N SER A 317 44.85 -9.36 17.55
CA SER A 317 45.67 -10.56 17.26
C SER A 317 44.80 -11.82 17.20
N ARG A 318 45.11 -12.71 16.25
CA ARG A 318 44.46 -14.03 16.05
C ARG A 318 45.51 -15.00 15.50
N PRO A 319 45.52 -16.26 15.97
CA PRO A 319 45.89 -17.40 15.14
C PRO A 319 44.73 -18.43 15.03
N PRO A 320 44.78 -19.39 14.08
CA PRO A 320 43.62 -20.18 13.67
C PRO A 320 43.62 -21.67 14.11
N THR A 321 42.42 -22.25 14.18
CA THR A 321 42.03 -23.69 14.27
C THR A 321 40.48 -23.73 14.15
N THR A 322 39.75 -24.76 13.69
CA THR A 322 39.99 -26.01 12.93
C THR A 322 38.68 -26.30 12.16
N PRO A 323 38.69 -26.84 10.91
CA PRO A 323 37.47 -26.95 10.09
C PRO A 323 36.49 -28.06 10.53
N ALA A 324 35.20 -27.87 10.20
CA ALA A 324 34.12 -28.79 10.52
C ALA A 324 34.01 -29.98 9.54
N ARG A 325 33.51 -31.12 10.04
CA ARG A 325 33.35 -32.39 9.30
C ARG A 325 32.19 -32.40 8.30
N SER A 326 32.35 -33.18 7.24
CA SER A 326 31.28 -33.59 6.32
C SER A 326 30.52 -34.84 6.81
N ILE A 327 29.26 -34.99 6.38
CA ILE A 327 28.38 -36.15 6.61
C ILE A 327 27.94 -36.70 5.22
N PRO A 328 27.80 -38.02 5.00
CA PRO A 328 28.02 -38.63 3.68
C PRO A 328 26.77 -38.75 2.78
N ARG A 329 27.03 -39.00 1.49
CA ARG A 329 26.02 -39.36 0.46
C ARG A 329 25.41 -40.74 0.74
N SER A 330 24.08 -40.86 0.61
CA SER A 330 23.42 -42.15 0.41
C SER A 330 23.65 -42.67 -1.02
N GLN A 331 23.75 -43.99 -1.17
CA GLN A 331 24.10 -44.65 -2.43
C GLN A 331 22.87 -44.86 -3.33
N ARG A 332 23.11 -44.93 -4.64
CA ARG A 332 22.18 -45.55 -5.59
C ARG A 332 22.34 -47.07 -5.52
N SER A 333 21.24 -47.82 -5.50
CA SER A 333 21.22 -49.20 -5.97
C SER A 333 20.68 -49.25 -7.40
N THR A 334 21.24 -50.16 -8.20
CA THR A 334 20.81 -50.54 -9.55
C THR A 334 20.21 -51.95 -9.55
N SER A 335 19.65 -52.36 -10.69
CA SER A 335 18.95 -53.64 -10.96
C SER A 335 17.63 -53.86 -10.20
N ALA A 336 16.59 -54.45 -10.81
CA ALA A 336 16.48 -55.02 -12.16
C ALA A 336 15.48 -54.23 -13.04
#